data_AF-A0A060C6B0-F1
#
_entry.id   AF-A0A060C6B0-F1
#
_cell.length_a   1.000
_cell.length_b   1.000
_cell.length_c   1.000
_cell.angle_alpha   90.00
_cell.angle_beta   90.00
_cell.angle_gamma   90.00
#
_symmetry.space_group_name_H-M   'P 1'
#
loop_
_entity.id
_entity.type
_entity.pdbx_description
1 polymer ?
#
loop_
_entity_poly.entity_id
_entity_poly.type
_entity_poly.pdbx_seq_one_letter_code
_entity_poly.pdbx_strand_id
1 'polypeptide(L)'
;LQTLPNVRLQILLDGEFWAQSMPVWPVLQSLTLAGQLPAAVYVLVDAIDTAHRSRELPCNQNFWLAVQNELLPRIAHMEPFHPGPQNTVVAGQSFGGLASLYAALHWPERFGCALSLSGS
;
A
#
# COMPACT_ATOMS: atom_id res chain seq x y z
N LEU A 1 9.75 -27.09 6.67
CA LEU A 1 9.72 -25.62 6.61
C LEU A 1 8.66 -25.25 5.58
N GLN A 2 7.46 -24.82 6.02
CA GLN A 2 6.48 -24.28 5.07
C GLN A 2 7.08 -22.99 4.49
N THR A 3 7.41 -23.02 3.21
CA THR A 3 7.78 -21.82 2.45
C THR A 3 6.60 -20.88 2.55
N LEU A 4 6.79 -19.71 3.18
CA LEU A 4 5.80 -18.64 3.13
C LEU A 4 5.40 -18.47 1.66
N PRO A 5 4.11 -18.51 1.32
CA PRO A 5 3.68 -18.29 -0.06
C PRO A 5 4.26 -16.94 -0.50
N ASN A 6 4.79 -16.83 -1.73
CA ASN A 6 5.46 -15.62 -2.24
C ASN A 6 4.44 -14.48 -2.50
N VAL A 7 3.73 -14.08 -1.44
CA VAL A 7 2.62 -13.15 -1.45
C VAL A 7 3.18 -11.76 -1.26
N ARG A 8 2.90 -10.91 -2.25
CA ARG A 8 3.34 -9.51 -2.30
C ARG A 8 2.44 -8.64 -1.44
N LEU A 9 2.99 -7.55 -0.92
CA LEU A 9 2.26 -6.52 -0.20
C LEU A 9 1.94 -5.35 -1.14
N GLN A 10 0.69 -4.92 -1.16
CA GLN A 10 0.20 -3.78 -1.93
C GLN A 10 -0.46 -2.79 -0.96
N ILE A 11 0.14 -1.61 -0.78
CA ILE A 11 -0.40 -0.55 0.07
C ILE A 11 -1.12 0.45 -0.83
N LEU A 12 -2.41 0.64 -0.63
CA LEU A 12 -3.24 1.59 -1.37
C LEU A 12 -3.63 2.74 -0.43
N LEU A 13 -3.21 3.95 -0.76
CA LEU A 13 -3.62 5.18 -0.08
C LEU A 13 -5.00 5.64 -0.56
N ASP A 14 -5.69 6.46 0.23
CA ASP A 14 -7.11 6.79 0.06
C ASP A 14 -7.98 5.51 0.09
N GLY A 15 -7.68 4.64 1.06
CA GLY A 15 -8.24 3.30 1.17
C GLY A 15 -9.76 3.29 1.34
N GLU A 16 -10.33 4.31 1.97
CA GLU A 16 -11.77 4.48 2.11
C GLU A 16 -12.47 4.61 0.74
N PHE A 17 -11.84 5.34 -0.19
CA PHE A 17 -12.35 5.49 -1.55
C PHE A 17 -12.35 4.14 -2.27
N TRP A 18 -11.24 3.40 -2.20
CA TRP A 18 -11.10 2.09 -2.86
C TRP A 18 -11.89 0.96 -2.19
N ALA A 19 -12.27 1.12 -0.93
CA ALA A 19 -13.08 0.15 -0.22
C ALA A 19 -14.59 0.40 -0.38
N GLN A 20 -15.00 1.67 -0.49
CA GLN A 20 -16.41 2.06 -0.36
C GLN A 20 -16.96 2.78 -1.60
N SER A 21 -16.26 3.80 -2.11
CA SER A 21 -16.75 4.61 -3.23
C SER A 21 -16.55 3.94 -4.57
N MET A 22 -15.39 3.31 -4.77
CA MET A 22 -15.05 2.53 -5.96
C MET A 22 -14.39 1.21 -5.52
N PRO A 23 -15.20 0.23 -5.03
CA PRO A 23 -14.69 -1.02 -4.48
C PRO A 23 -13.78 -1.78 -5.44
N VAL A 24 -12.50 -1.94 -5.06
CA VAL A 24 -11.48 -2.61 -5.90
C VAL A 24 -11.53 -4.13 -5.81
N TRP A 25 -12.26 -4.70 -4.86
CA TRP A 25 -12.29 -6.15 -4.60
C TRP A 25 -12.65 -7.00 -5.82
N PRO A 26 -13.71 -6.69 -6.59
CA PRO A 26 -14.12 -7.54 -7.71
C PRO A 26 -13.08 -7.57 -8.82
N VAL A 27 -12.43 -6.43 -9.11
CA VAL A 27 -11.42 -6.35 -10.16
C VAL A 27 -10.13 -7.07 -9.75
N LEU A 28 -9.67 -6.89 -8.51
CA LEU A 28 -8.50 -7.60 -7.99
C LEU A 28 -8.73 -9.11 -7.97
N GLN A 29 -9.90 -9.56 -7.51
CA GLN A 29 -10.26 -10.98 -7.51
C GLN A 29 -10.31 -11.56 -8.92
N SER A 30 -10.99 -10.88 -9.86
CA SER A 30 -11.10 -11.31 -11.25
C SER A 30 -9.74 -11.44 -11.93
N LEU A 31 -8.89 -10.41 -11.80
CA LEU A 31 -7.53 -10.41 -12.36
C LEU A 31 -6.64 -11.49 -11.72
N THR A 32 -6.81 -11.76 -10.42
CA THR A 32 -6.08 -12.83 -9.73
C THR A 32 -6.53 -14.22 -10.21
N LEU A 33 -7.84 -14.46 -10.33
CA LEU A 33 -8.40 -15.71 -10.85
C LEU A 33 -8.01 -15.95 -12.32
N ALA A 34 -7.90 -14.88 -13.11
CA ALA A 34 -7.43 -14.94 -14.48
C ALA A 34 -5.90 -15.08 -14.62
N GLY A 35 -5.15 -15.11 -13.52
CA GLY A 35 -3.69 -15.20 -13.53
C GLY A 35 -2.95 -13.95 -14.02
N GLN A 36 -3.66 -12.82 -14.16
CA GLN A 36 -3.08 -11.55 -14.59
C GLN A 36 -2.41 -10.79 -13.44
N LEU A 37 -2.90 -11.00 -12.21
CA LEU A 37 -2.25 -10.56 -10.99
C LEU A 37 -1.85 -11.79 -10.14
N PRO A 38 -0.66 -11.76 -9.50
CA PRO A 38 -0.33 -12.77 -8.49
C PRO A 38 -1.18 -12.58 -7.24
N ALA A 39 -1.28 -13.63 -6.43
CA ALA A 39 -1.83 -13.51 -5.08
C ALA A 39 -1.03 -12.47 -4.26
N ALA A 40 -1.75 -11.59 -3.58
CA ALA A 40 -1.17 -10.47 -2.83
C ALA A 40 -2.03 -10.12 -1.60
N VAL A 41 -1.39 -9.54 -0.59
CA VAL A 41 -2.05 -8.87 0.53
C VAL A 41 -2.25 -7.41 0.15
N TYR A 42 -3.49 -6.95 0.16
CA TYR A 42 -3.86 -5.56 -0.10
C TYR A 42 -4.20 -4.86 1.21
N VAL A 43 -3.47 -3.79 1.52
CA VAL A 43 -3.70 -2.94 2.70
C VAL A 43 -4.21 -1.59 2.20
N LEU A 44 -5.49 -1.31 2.41
CA LEU A 44 -6.13 -0.04 2.07
C LEU A 44 -6.10 0.86 3.30
N VAL A 45 -5.35 1.95 3.25
CA VAL A 45 -5.15 2.88 4.38
C VAL A 45 -6.08 4.07 4.23
N ASP A 46 -7.03 4.20 5.14
CA ASP A 46 -7.99 5.32 5.20
C ASP A 46 -7.26 6.66 5.45
N ALA A 47 -7.62 7.68 4.66
CA ALA A 47 -7.09 9.04 4.83
C ALA A 47 -7.81 9.86 5.93
N ILE A 48 -8.84 9.27 6.56
CA ILE A 48 -9.66 9.79 7.67
C ILE A 48 -10.56 10.95 7.24
N ASP A 49 -9.95 12.08 6.89
CA ASP A 49 -10.64 13.27 6.38
C ASP A 49 -9.68 14.13 5.56
N THR A 50 -10.21 15.17 4.90
CA THR A 50 -9.42 16.07 4.05
C THR A 50 -8.26 16.75 4.81
N ALA A 51 -8.44 17.07 6.09
CA ALA A 51 -7.44 17.77 6.88
C ALA A 51 -6.30 16.82 7.29
N HIS A 52 -6.61 15.59 7.70
CA HIS A 52 -5.63 14.54 7.97
C HIS A 52 -4.86 14.19 6.71
N ARG A 53 -5.57 13.90 5.62
CA ARG A 53 -4.99 13.63 4.30
C ARG A 53 -3.96 14.67 3.86
N SER A 54 -4.31 15.96 4.00
CA SER A 54 -3.43 17.06 3.58
C SER A 54 -2.22 17.27 4.48
N ARG A 55 -2.24 16.76 5.72
CA ARG A 55 -1.08 16.80 6.63
C ARG A 55 -0.21 15.56 6.54
N GLU A 56 -0.81 14.39 6.30
CA GLU A 56 -0.13 13.10 6.43
C GLU A 56 0.42 12.57 5.11
N LEU A 57 -0.24 12.82 3.98
CA LEU A 57 0.23 12.29 2.70
C LEU A 57 1.39 13.11 2.08
N PRO A 58 1.39 14.46 2.08
CA PRO A 58 2.45 15.22 1.43
C PRO A 58 3.78 15.16 2.20
N CYS A 59 4.66 14.24 1.80
CA CYS A 59 6.05 14.13 2.28
C CYS A 59 6.20 14.09 3.82
N ASN A 60 5.25 13.48 4.52
CA ASN A 60 5.30 13.39 5.98
C ASN A 60 6.01 12.11 6.43
N GLN A 61 7.17 12.28 7.07
CA GLN A 61 7.95 11.16 7.57
C GLN A 61 7.23 10.35 8.66
N ASN A 62 6.48 11.01 9.55
CA ASN A 62 5.85 10.35 10.69
C ASN A 62 4.76 9.36 10.24
N PHE A 63 4.01 9.71 9.19
CA PHE A 63 3.03 8.80 8.59
C PHE A 63 3.70 7.49 8.15
N TRP A 64 4.79 7.58 7.39
CA TRP A 64 5.50 6.40 6.89
C TRP A 64 6.22 5.61 7.98
N LEU A 65 6.71 6.27 9.03
CA LEU A 65 7.26 5.56 10.19
C LEU A 65 6.18 4.79 10.95
N ALA A 66 4.99 5.36 11.13
CA ALA A 66 3.85 4.67 11.75
C ALA A 66 3.38 3.48 10.89
N VAL A 67 3.29 3.67 9.57
CA VAL A 67 2.98 2.56 8.64
C VAL A 67 3.97 1.40 8.82
N GLN A 68 5.27 1.69 8.83
CA GLN A 68 6.31 0.66 8.91
C GLN A 68 6.40 -0.02 10.28
N ASN A 69 6.35 0.76 11.36
CA ASN A 69 6.69 0.29 12.70
C ASN A 69 5.45 -0.16 13.50
N GLU A 70 4.25 0.25 13.09
CA GLU A 70 3.02 0.00 13.85
C GLU A 70 2.01 -0.79 13.02
N LEU A 71 1.69 -0.34 11.81
CA LEU A 71 0.65 -0.97 10.98
C LEU A 71 1.12 -2.30 10.38
N LEU A 72 2.22 -2.30 9.63
CA LEU A 72 2.68 -3.50 8.91
C LEU A 72 3.00 -4.70 9.83
N PRO A 73 3.57 -4.54 11.04
CA PRO A 73 3.75 -5.65 11.97
C PRO A 73 2.43 -6.27 12.43
N ARG A 74 1.37 -5.46 12.61
CA ARG A 74 0.03 -5.96 12.98
C ARG A 74 -0.59 -6.75 11.82
N ILE A 75 -0.49 -6.22 10.59
CA ILE A 75 -0.98 -6.93 9.40
C ILE A 75 -0.25 -8.25 9.21
N ALA A 76 1.07 -8.29 9.36
CA ALA A 76 1.86 -9.51 9.20
C ALA A 76 1.50 -10.61 10.22
N HIS A 77 0.92 -10.23 11.37
CA HIS A 77 0.40 -11.15 12.37
C HIS A 77 -0.96 -11.76 11.98
N MET A 78 -1.74 -11.04 11.18
CA MET A 78 -3.07 -11.46 10.72
C MET A 78 -2.99 -12.25 9.41
N GLU A 79 -2.19 -11.77 8.46
CA GLU A 79 -1.98 -12.38 7.15
C GLU A 79 -0.50 -12.28 6.75
N PRO A 80 0.24 -13.40 6.71
CA PRO A 80 1.66 -13.39 6.35
C PRO A 80 1.90 -12.95 4.90
N PHE A 81 2.88 -12.07 4.70
CA PHE A 81 3.37 -11.65 3.38
C PHE A 81 4.89 -11.67 3.36
N HIS A 82 5.52 -11.71 2.18
CA HIS A 82 6.98 -11.61 2.08
C HIS A 82 7.43 -10.16 2.26
N PRO A 83 8.16 -9.86 3.35
CA PRO A 83 8.72 -8.53 3.53
C PRO A 83 9.89 -8.35 2.55
N GLY A 84 9.96 -7.20 1.91
CA GLY A 84 11.09 -6.84 1.06
C GLY A 84 10.70 -5.90 -0.07
N PRO A 85 11.64 -5.10 -0.57
CA PRO A 85 11.35 -4.05 -1.52
C PRO A 85 10.84 -4.61 -2.86
N GLN A 86 11.38 -5.75 -3.30
CA GLN A 86 10.92 -6.44 -4.53
C GLN A 86 9.48 -6.97 -4.47
N ASN A 87 8.89 -7.03 -3.27
CA ASN A 87 7.56 -7.57 -3.03
C ASN A 87 6.58 -6.53 -2.48
N THR A 88 6.98 -5.27 -2.36
CA THR A 88 6.17 -4.22 -1.73
C THR A 88 5.93 -3.07 -2.69
N VAL A 89 4.66 -2.82 -2.98
CA VAL A 89 4.19 -1.69 -3.79
C VAL A 89 3.45 -0.70 -2.89
N VAL A 90 3.69 0.59 -3.11
CA VAL A 90 2.88 1.68 -2.56
C VAL A 90 2.20 2.41 -3.72
N ALA A 91 0.88 2.55 -3.65
CA ALA A 91 0.07 3.15 -4.70
C ALA A 91 -0.82 4.26 -4.14
N GLY A 92 -0.96 5.35 -4.90
CA GLY A 92 -1.85 6.44 -4.55
C GLY A 92 -2.03 7.44 -5.68
N GLN A 93 -2.99 8.36 -5.48
CA GLN A 93 -3.30 9.42 -6.43
C GLN A 93 -3.18 10.83 -5.82
N SER A 94 -2.82 11.84 -6.62
CA SER A 94 -2.60 13.21 -6.11
C SER A 94 -1.60 13.22 -4.94
N PHE A 95 -1.99 13.68 -3.75
CA PHE A 95 -1.15 13.58 -2.55
C PHE A 95 -0.75 12.14 -2.21
N GLY A 96 -1.61 11.15 -2.46
CA GLY A 96 -1.23 9.74 -2.33
C GLY A 96 -0.16 9.33 -3.34
N GLY A 97 -0.17 9.91 -4.55
CA GLY A 97 0.87 9.67 -5.55
C GLY A 97 2.22 10.26 -5.14
N LEU A 98 2.20 11.50 -4.64
CA LEU A 98 3.37 12.15 -4.02
C LEU A 98 3.90 11.32 -2.84
N ALA A 99 3.02 10.90 -1.93
CA ALA A 99 3.36 10.09 -0.76
C ALA A 99 3.99 8.76 -1.16
N SER A 100 3.44 8.09 -2.19
CA SER A 100 3.94 6.80 -2.68
C SER A 100 5.38 6.92 -3.19
N LEU A 101 5.66 7.95 -4.00
CA LEU A 101 7.00 8.21 -4.50
C LEU A 101 7.96 8.62 -3.36
N TYR A 102 7.48 9.46 -2.43
CA TYR A 102 8.24 9.83 -1.24
C TYR A 102 8.65 8.60 -0.42
N ALA A 103 7.74 7.66 -0.18
CA ALA A 103 8.05 6.42 0.53
C ALA A 103 9.17 5.61 -0.15
N ALA A 104 9.07 5.41 -1.46
CA ALA A 104 10.07 4.64 -2.23
C ALA A 104 11.44 5.34 -2.31
N LEU A 105 11.47 6.67 -2.27
CA LEU A 105 12.72 7.45 -2.24
C LEU A 105 13.40 7.42 -0.87
N HIS A 106 12.63 7.46 0.21
CA HIS A 106 13.17 7.58 1.57
C HIS A 106 13.40 6.24 2.28
N TRP A 107 12.68 5.18 1.89
CA TRP A 107 12.86 3.82 2.41
C TRP A 107 12.86 2.78 1.28
N PRO A 108 13.79 2.87 0.30
CA PRO A 108 13.86 1.96 -0.84
C PRO A 108 14.11 0.50 -0.44
N GLU A 109 14.70 0.26 0.74
CA GLU A 109 14.87 -1.07 1.33
C GLU A 109 13.55 -1.68 1.83
N ARG A 110 12.50 -0.87 1.98
CA ARG A 110 11.17 -1.32 2.39
C ARG A 110 10.16 -1.28 1.25
N PHE A 111 10.14 -0.19 0.48
CA PHE A 111 9.17 0.08 -0.57
C PHE A 111 9.90 0.14 -1.92
N GLY A 112 9.98 -0.98 -2.63
CA GLY A 112 10.75 -1.06 -3.89
C GLY A 112 9.96 -0.65 -5.15
N CYS A 113 8.66 -0.39 -5.03
CA CYS A 113 7.82 0.03 -6.14
C CYS A 113 6.81 1.09 -5.70
N ALA A 114 6.73 2.18 -6.47
CA ALA A 114 5.73 3.23 -6.29
C ALA A 114 4.87 3.36 -7.55
N LEU A 115 3.55 3.39 -7.37
CA LEU A 115 2.58 3.73 -8.41
C LEU A 115 1.97 5.09 -8.08
N SER A 116 2.48 6.13 -8.73
CA SER A 116 2.00 7.52 -8.56
C SER A 116 1.07 7.90 -9.70
N LEU A 117 -0.21 8.08 -9.39
CA LEU A 117 -1.24 8.48 -10.36
C LEU A 117 -1.55 9.97 -10.18
N SER A 118 -1.18 10.80 -11.16
CA SER A 118 -1.38 12.26 -11.07
C SER A 118 -0.77 12.87 -9.80
N GLY A 119 0.44 12.44 -9.43
CA GLY A 119 1.16 12.93 -8.25
C GLY A 119 1.29 14.46 -8.24
N SER A 120 1.03 15.07 -7.08
CA SER A 120 1.01 16.52 -6.87
C SER A 120 2.37 17.07 -6.45
#